data_AF-A6N1F6-F1
#
_entry.id   AF-A6N1F6-F1
#
_cell.length_a   1.000
_cell.length_b   1.000
_cell.length_c   1.000
_cell.angle_alpha   90.00
_cell.angle_beta   90.00
_cell.angle_gamma   90.00
#
_symmetry.space_group_name_H-M   'P 1'
#
loop_
_entity.id
_entity.type
_entity.pdbx_description
1 polymer ?
#
loop_
_entity_poly.entity_id
_entity_poly.type
_entity_poly.pdbx_seq_one_letter_code
_entity_poly.pdbx_strand_id
1 'polypeptide(L)' 'RINWLCKPVHKHRELRGLTSAGKKYRGLRGKGHTHHKARPSRRATWKRNQTVSLRRYR' A
#
# COMPACT_ATOMS: atom_id res chain seq x y z
N ARG A 1 2.11 15.44 21.15
CA ARG A 1 1.41 15.05 19.89
C ARG A 1 1.96 13.74 19.27
N ILE A 2 2.28 12.71 20.07
CA ILE A 2 2.89 11.45 19.57
C ILE A 2 2.08 10.18 19.87
N ASN A 3 1.03 10.29 20.69
CA ASN A 3 0.25 9.16 21.22
C ASN A 3 -0.36 8.25 20.14
N TRP A 4 -0.45 8.70 18.87
CA TRP A 4 -0.83 7.83 17.77
C TRP A 4 0.11 6.62 17.65
N LEU A 5 1.42 6.80 17.89
CA LEU A 5 2.43 5.73 17.78
C LEU A 5 2.21 4.60 18.80
N CYS A 6 1.61 4.90 19.96
CA CYS A 6 1.38 3.94 21.03
C CYS A 6 0.27 2.92 20.71
N LYS A 7 -0.57 3.17 19.69
CA LYS A 7 -1.60 2.22 19.28
C LYS A 7 -0.95 0.96 18.70
N PRO A 8 -1.49 -0.24 18.97
CA PRO A 8 -0.88 -1.51 18.54
C PRO A 8 -0.69 -1.64 17.02
N VAL A 9 -1.51 -0.96 16.21
CA VAL A 9 -1.40 -0.93 14.74
C VAL A 9 -0.09 -0.33 14.23
N HIS A 10 0.67 0.35 15.09
CA HIS A 10 1.95 0.97 14.79
C HIS A 10 3.16 0.19 15.30
N LYS A 11 2.98 -1.03 15.82
CA LYS A 11 4.09 -1.97 16.06
C LYS A 11 4.78 -2.33 14.75
N HIS A 12 6.09 -2.52 14.77
CA HIS A 12 6.89 -2.97 13.62
C HIS A 12 6.64 -2.22 12.29
N ARG A 13 6.60 -0.89 12.34
CA ARG A 13 6.42 -0.06 11.13
C ARG A 13 7.63 -0.10 10.22
N GLU A 14 8.81 -0.33 10.79
CA GLU A 14 10.09 -0.55 10.12
C GLU A 14 10.05 -1.79 9.23
N LEU A 15 9.63 -2.94 9.78
CA LEU A 15 9.52 -4.20 9.02
C LEU A 15 8.45 -4.12 7.93
N ARG A 16 7.36 -3.38 8.19
CA ARG A 16 6.25 -3.21 7.21
C ARG A 16 6.51 -2.12 6.16
N GLY A 17 7.65 -1.43 6.20
CA GLY A 17 7.98 -0.35 5.27
C GLY A 17 7.01 0.84 5.33
N LEU A 18 6.55 1.21 6.54
CA LEU A 18 5.69 2.36 6.80
C LEU A 18 6.47 3.61 7.24
N THR A 19 7.77 3.47 7.49
CA THR A 19 8.71 4.56 7.72
C THR A 19 8.93 5.40 6.45
N SER A 20 9.58 6.55 6.60
CA SER A 20 9.89 7.45 5.47
C SER A 20 10.78 6.79 4.41
N ALA A 21 11.75 5.97 4.84
CA ALA A 21 12.59 5.17 3.98
C ALA A 21 11.79 4.04 3.30
N GLY A 22 10.97 3.30 4.06
CA GLY A 22 10.11 2.25 3.51
C GLY A 22 9.14 2.77 2.46
N LYS A 23 8.54 3.95 2.67
CA LYS A 23 7.68 4.62 1.68
C LYS A 23 8.45 5.06 0.41
N LYS A 24 9.73 5.44 0.53
CA LYS A 24 10.59 5.79 -0.62
C LYS A 24 10.81 4.56 -1.50
N TYR A 25 11.32 3.48 -0.91
CA TYR A 25 11.56 2.21 -1.62
C TYR A 25 10.29 1.64 -2.27
N ARG A 26 9.14 1.72 -1.58
CA ARG A 26 7.85 1.25 -2.11
C ARG A 26 7.26 2.10 -3.23
N GLY A 27 7.91 3.21 -3.62
CA GLY A 27 7.42 4.12 -4.66
C GLY A 27 6.15 4.88 -4.24
N LEU A 28 5.94 5.12 -2.93
CA LEU A 28 4.71 5.75 -2.42
C LEU A 28 4.83 7.26 -2.17
N ARG A 29 6.03 7.84 -2.38
CA ARG A 29 6.27 9.28 -2.24
C ARG A 29 5.61 10.08 -3.37
N GLY A 30 5.65 9.55 -4.60
CA GLY A 30 4.97 10.16 -5.73
C GLY A 30 3.49 9.79 -5.83
N LYS A 31 2.77 10.61 -6.59
CA LYS A 31 1.36 10.43 -6.95
C LYS A 31 1.21 10.58 -8.47
N GLY A 32 0.05 10.25 -9.02
CA GLY A 32 -0.25 10.40 -10.44
C GLY A 32 0.06 9.15 -11.28
N HIS A 33 0.04 9.34 -12.61
CA HIS A 33 0.12 8.27 -13.59
C HIS A 33 1.38 7.40 -13.44
N THR A 34 2.55 7.99 -13.14
CA THR A 34 3.79 7.21 -12.96
C THR A 34 3.79 6.31 -11.71
N HIS A 35 2.90 6.56 -10.75
CA HIS A 35 2.86 5.87 -9.46
C HIS A 35 1.62 5.00 -9.26
N HIS A 36 0.69 4.98 -10.22
CA HIS A 36 -0.60 4.29 -10.09
C HIS A 36 -0.46 2.78 -9.87
N LYS A 37 0.53 2.11 -10.49
CA LYS A 37 0.75 0.66 -10.31
C LYS A 37 1.27 0.30 -8.91
N ALA A 38 1.92 1.24 -8.23
CA ALA A 38 2.46 1.02 -6.88
C ALA A 38 1.40 1.18 -5.77
N ARG A 39 0.21 1.74 -6.07
CA ARG A 39 -0.82 2.09 -5.07
C ARG A 39 -2.01 1.12 -5.10
N PRO A 40 -2.50 0.62 -3.94
CA PRO A 40 -2.00 0.87 -2.58
C PRO A 40 -0.73 0.08 -2.22
N SER A 41 -0.50 -1.04 -2.92
CA SER A 41 0.77 -1.78 -2.96
C SER A 41 0.86 -2.49 -4.31
N ARG A 42 2.08 -2.82 -4.78
CA ARG A 42 2.25 -3.59 -6.03
C ARG A 42 1.46 -4.90 -6.03
N ARG A 43 1.46 -5.63 -4.92
CA ARG A 43 0.70 -6.89 -4.77
C ARG A 43 -0.81 -6.67 -4.84
N ALA A 44 -1.32 -5.62 -4.19
CA ALA A 44 -2.75 -5.30 -4.25
C ALA A 44 -3.19 -4.94 -5.68
N THR A 45 -2.39 -4.15 -6.40
CA THR A 45 -2.66 -3.83 -7.81
C THR A 45 -2.64 -5.08 -8.68
N TRP A 46 -1.62 -5.93 -8.53
CA TRP A 46 -1.52 -7.18 -9.28
C TRP A 46 -2.72 -8.08 -9.02
N LYS A 47 -3.07 -8.31 -7.75
CA LYS A 47 -4.24 -9.12 -7.37
C LYS A 47 -5.51 -8.61 -8.04
N ARG A 48 -5.79 -7.31 -7.94
CA ARG A 48 -6.97 -6.70 -8.58
C ARG A 48 -7.01 -6.92 -10.10
N ASN A 49 -5.90 -6.75 -10.80
CA ASN A 49 -5.85 -6.87 -12.26
C ASN A 49 -5.92 -8.32 -12.75
N GLN A 50 -5.46 -9.28 -11.93
CA GLN A 50 -5.43 -10.69 -12.28
C GLN A 50 -6.65 -11.47 -11.73
N THR A 51 -7.43 -10.87 -10.82
CA THR A 51 -8.64 -11.53 -10.31
C THR A 51 -9.72 -11.52 -11.39
N VAL A 52 -10.19 -12.71 -11.76
CA VAL A 52 -11.34 -12.87 -12.65
C VAL A 52 -12.61 -12.39 -11.95
N SER A 53 -13.34 -11.47 -12.59
CA SER A 53 -14.63 -10.99 -12.09
C SER A 53 -15.76 -11.78 -12.76
N LEU A 54 -16.39 -12.68 -11.99
CA LEU A 54 -17.57 -13.42 -12.42
C LEU A 54 -18.82 -12.71 -11.88
N ARG A 55 -19.48 -11.92 -12.74
CA ARG A 55 -20.74 -11.24 -12.39
C ARG A 55 -21.88 -12.25 -12.39
N ARG A 56 -22.79 -12.13 -11.41
CA ARG A 56 -23.97 -13.01 -11.26
C ARG A 56 -24.88 -12.95 -12.49
N TYR A 57 -25.09 -11.76 -13.02
CA TYR A 57 -25.81 -11.50 -14.27
C TYR A 57 -24.89 -10.66 -15.18
N ARG A 58 -24.94 -10.89 -16.48
CA ARG A 58 -24.15 -10.17 -17.48
C ARG A 58 -24.95 -9.02 -18.08
#